data_AF-A0A183JLH6-F1
#
_entry.id   AF-A0A183JLH6-F1
#
_cell.length_a   1.000
_cell.length_b   1.000
_cell.length_c   1.000
_cell.angle_alpha   90.00
_cell.angle_beta   90.00
_cell.angle_gamma   90.00
#
_symmetry.space_group_name_H-M   'P 1'
#
loop_
_entity.id
_entity.type
_entity.pdbx_description
1 polymer ?
#
loop_
_entity_poly.entity_id
_entity_poly.type
_entity_poly.pdbx_seq_one_letter_code
_entity_poly.pdbx_strand_id
1 'polypeptide(L)'
;MMVPVKFISKILKLSIQSINKHKHNELRKRLNNSSILTFENLLQVSVAAARLCQWLRALCDCCDAGERLQNHIDDYSSIEAQVRRNESALGNLHLSLQLTKINIEMANNHLVGCEHQIKRLSENIDILDYKIHEAKALASTIQSNLFELYNDTSNHDATKNLSFWFNILGALGTVYCQTLPIKHR
;
A
#
# COMPACT_ATOMS: atom_id res chain seq x y z
N MET A 1 -70.59 -23.71 30.01
CA MET A 1 -69.40 -24.09 30.81
C MET A 1 -68.35 -22.99 30.68
N MET A 2 -67.82 -22.47 31.79
CA MET A 2 -66.73 -21.48 31.79
C MET A 2 -65.38 -22.19 31.62
N VAL A 3 -64.58 -21.75 30.65
CA VAL A 3 -63.20 -22.22 30.47
C VAL A 3 -62.32 -21.55 31.54
N PRO A 4 -61.51 -22.30 32.31
CA PRO A 4 -60.67 -21.72 33.35
C PRO A 4 -59.68 -20.69 32.79
N VAL A 5 -59.55 -19.53 33.43
CA VAL A 5 -58.63 -18.45 33.01
C VAL A 5 -57.18 -18.93 32.90
N LYS A 6 -56.78 -19.90 33.76
CA LYS A 6 -55.46 -20.54 33.71
C LYS A 6 -55.21 -21.27 32.39
N PHE A 7 -56.24 -21.87 31.79
CA PHE A 7 -56.13 -22.56 30.50
C PHE A 7 -55.92 -21.56 29.35
N ILE A 8 -56.71 -20.48 29.32
CA ILE A 8 -56.61 -19.42 28.31
C ILE A 8 -55.22 -18.76 28.37
N SER A 9 -54.75 -18.41 29.57
CA SER A 9 -53.42 -17.82 29.75
C SER A 9 -52.30 -18.75 29.26
N LYS A 10 -52.44 -20.07 29.46
CA LYS A 10 -51.45 -21.05 29.02
C LYS A 10 -51.43 -21.18 27.50
N ILE A 11 -52.59 -21.17 26.83
CA ILE A 11 -52.67 -21.17 25.36
C ILE A 11 -52.02 -19.93 24.76
N LEU A 12 -52.33 -18.75 25.30
CA LEU A 12 -51.79 -17.49 24.79
C LEU A 12 -50.26 -17.38 24.96
N LYS A 13 -49.68 -18.09 25.93
CA LYS A 13 -48.23 -18.14 26.16
C LYS A 13 -47.49 -19.18 25.32
N LEU A 14 -48.19 -20.05 24.59
CA LEU A 14 -47.54 -21.08 23.77
C LEU A 14 -46.73 -20.49 22.61
N SER A 15 -47.05 -19.28 22.15
CA SER A 15 -46.26 -18.58 21.13
C SER A 15 -44.89 -18.10 21.63
N ILE A 16 -44.69 -18.03 22.95
CA ILE A 16 -43.48 -17.52 23.60
C ILE A 16 -42.51 -18.66 23.93
N GLN A 17 -43.02 -19.88 24.10
CA GLN A 17 -42.20 -21.05 24.38
C GLN A 17 -41.73 -21.70 23.08
N SER A 18 -40.42 -21.84 22.92
CA SER A 18 -39.87 -22.54 21.76
C SER A 18 -40.34 -24.00 21.74
N ILE A 19 -40.88 -24.41 20.60
CA ILE A 19 -41.24 -25.79 20.38
C ILE A 19 -39.98 -26.56 20.03
N ASN A 20 -39.76 -27.68 20.73
CA ASN A 20 -38.69 -28.61 20.38
C ASN A 20 -38.88 -29.11 18.94
N LYS A 21 -37.81 -29.11 18.13
CA LYS A 21 -37.78 -29.56 16.73
C LYS A 21 -38.48 -30.90 16.50
N HIS A 22 -38.30 -31.88 17.39
CA HIS A 22 -39.00 -33.17 17.28
C HIS A 22 -40.52 -33.00 17.40
N LYS A 23 -40.99 -32.20 18.35
CA LYS A 23 -42.42 -31.94 18.57
C LYS A 23 -43.02 -31.15 17.42
N HIS A 24 -42.28 -30.20 16.85
CA HIS A 24 -42.69 -29.45 15.66
C HIS A 24 -42.83 -30.37 14.44
N ASN A 25 -41.84 -31.22 14.17
CA ASN A 25 -41.91 -32.17 13.06
C ASN A 25 -43.09 -33.15 13.18
N GLU A 26 -43.32 -33.68 14.37
CA GLU A 26 -44.45 -34.58 14.63
C GLU A 26 -45.81 -33.85 14.49
N LEU A 27 -45.91 -32.62 14.99
CA LEU A 27 -47.10 -31.79 14.84
C LEU A 27 -47.38 -31.48 13.37
N ARG A 28 -46.37 -31.06 12.61
CA ARG A 28 -46.45 -30.78 11.18
C ARG A 28 -46.89 -32.01 10.39
N LYS A 29 -46.29 -33.17 10.67
CA LYS A 29 -46.67 -34.44 10.04
C LYS A 29 -48.14 -34.76 10.28
N ARG A 30 -48.64 -34.61 11.51
CA ARG A 30 -50.04 -34.88 11.85
C ARG A 30 -51.01 -33.87 11.21
N LEU A 31 -50.64 -32.59 11.13
CA LEU A 31 -51.46 -31.55 10.52
C LEU A 31 -51.54 -31.66 8.99
N ASN A 32 -50.48 -32.17 8.35
CA ASN A 32 -50.38 -32.28 6.89
C ASN A 32 -50.89 -33.64 6.36
N ASN A 33 -50.71 -34.73 7.10
CA ASN A 33 -51.12 -36.06 6.64
C ASN A 33 -52.60 -36.38 6.85
N SER A 34 -53.35 -35.50 7.53
CA SER A 34 -54.77 -35.73 7.79
C SER A 34 -55.63 -34.99 6.78
N SER A 35 -56.26 -35.76 5.88
CA SER A 35 -57.32 -35.27 4.99
C SER A 35 -58.55 -34.75 5.75
N ILE A 36 -58.67 -35.10 7.04
CA ILE A 36 -59.82 -34.75 7.88
C ILE A 36 -59.64 -33.38 8.54
N LEU A 37 -58.40 -32.95 8.82
CA LEU A 37 -58.10 -31.70 9.54
C LEU A 37 -58.21 -30.45 8.64
N THR A 38 -59.09 -30.43 7.65
CA THR A 38 -59.35 -29.21 6.87
C THR A 38 -60.16 -28.22 7.70
N PHE A 39 -60.03 -26.93 7.37
CA PHE A 39 -60.79 -25.89 8.05
C PHE A 39 -62.29 -26.13 7.94
N GLU A 40 -62.76 -26.50 6.74
CA GLU A 40 -64.17 -26.76 6.43
C GLU A 40 -64.74 -27.93 7.24
N ASN A 41 -64.02 -29.07 7.29
CA ASN A 41 -64.46 -30.24 8.07
C ASN A 41 -64.50 -29.95 9.57
N LEU A 42 -63.53 -29.20 10.08
CA LEU A 42 -63.50 -28.83 11.50
C LEU A 42 -64.55 -27.78 11.86
N LEU A 43 -64.95 -26.93 10.91
CA LEU A 43 -65.98 -25.92 11.14
C LEU A 43 -67.36 -26.56 11.35
N GLN A 44 -67.62 -27.69 10.69
CA GLN A 44 -68.82 -28.51 10.89
C GLN A 44 -68.87 -29.14 12.30
N VAL A 45 -67.72 -29.35 12.93
CA VAL A 45 -67.62 -29.88 14.31
C VAL A 45 -67.67 -28.74 15.33
N SER A 46 -66.82 -27.73 15.18
CA SER A 46 -66.76 -26.55 16.07
C SER A 46 -65.88 -25.45 15.49
N VAL A 47 -66.35 -24.20 15.59
CA VAL A 47 -65.55 -23.00 15.28
C VAL A 47 -64.24 -22.96 16.07
N ALA A 48 -64.27 -23.36 17.35
CA ALA A 48 -63.08 -23.37 18.19
C ALA A 48 -62.03 -24.37 17.70
N ALA A 49 -62.46 -25.56 17.25
CA ALA A 49 -61.56 -26.57 16.70
C ALA A 49 -60.93 -26.11 15.38
N ALA A 50 -61.73 -25.50 14.50
CA ALA A 50 -61.24 -24.95 13.24
C ALA A 50 -60.19 -23.84 13.45
N ARG A 51 -60.44 -22.92 14.39
CA ARG A 51 -59.50 -21.85 14.75
C ARG A 51 -58.23 -22.35 15.42
N LEU A 52 -58.33 -23.34 16.31
CA LEU A 52 -57.16 -23.98 16.91
C LEU A 52 -56.28 -24.66 15.86
N CYS A 53 -56.88 -25.35 14.88
CA CYS A 53 -56.12 -25.98 13.80
C CYS A 53 -55.40 -24.94 12.91
N GLN A 54 -56.07 -23.84 12.56
CA GLN A 54 -55.42 -22.73 11.84
C GLN A 54 -54.26 -22.13 12.63
N TRP A 55 -54.45 -21.90 13.93
CA TRP A 55 -53.40 -21.36 14.79
C TRP A 55 -52.20 -22.31 14.90
N LEU A 56 -52.43 -23.62 15.02
CA LEU A 56 -51.35 -24.62 15.04
C LEU A 56 -50.58 -24.69 13.71
N ARG A 57 -51.27 -24.52 12.56
CA ARG A 57 -50.60 -24.43 11.25
C ARG A 57 -49.72 -23.20 11.15
N ALA A 58 -50.26 -22.03 11.49
CA ALA A 58 -49.50 -20.78 11.48
C ALA A 58 -48.27 -20.85 12.40
N LEU A 59 -48.41 -21.48 13.55
CA LEU A 59 -47.32 -21.72 14.49
C LEU A 59 -46.24 -22.65 13.91
N CYS A 60 -46.62 -23.70 13.17
CA CYS A 60 -45.67 -24.54 12.43
C CYS A 60 -44.93 -23.74 11.34
N ASP A 61 -45.63 -22.91 10.58
CA ASP A 61 -45.06 -22.08 9.52
C ASP A 61 -44.08 -21.03 10.09
N CYS A 62 -44.43 -20.41 11.23
CA CYS A 62 -43.54 -19.50 11.96
C CYS A 62 -42.26 -20.20 12.44
N CYS A 63 -42.35 -21.45 12.93
CA CYS A 63 -41.17 -22.22 13.31
C CYS A 63 -40.27 -22.54 12.11
N ASP A 64 -40.85 -22.94 10.96
CA ASP A 64 -40.09 -23.17 9.72
C ASP A 64 -39.41 -21.88 9.23
N ALA A 65 -40.13 -20.75 9.27
CA ALA A 65 -39.58 -19.45 8.93
C ALA A 65 -38.46 -19.02 9.88
N GLY A 66 -38.60 -19.33 11.18
CA GLY A 66 -37.56 -19.10 12.19
C GLY A 66 -36.28 -19.91 11.92
N GLU A 67 -36.40 -21.19 11.55
CA GLU A 67 -35.24 -22.01 11.17
C GLU A 67 -34.55 -21.48 9.91
N ARG A 68 -35.32 -21.09 8.88
CA ARG A 68 -34.77 -20.44 7.69
C ARG A 68 -34.07 -19.13 8.01
N LEU A 69 -34.67 -18.31 8.88
CA LEU A 69 -34.07 -17.04 9.32
C LEU A 69 -32.77 -17.29 10.06
N GLN A 70 -32.72 -18.28 10.95
CA GLN A 70 -31.51 -18.62 11.68
C GLN A 70 -30.38 -19.05 10.72
N ASN A 71 -30.68 -19.91 9.75
CA ASN A 71 -29.69 -20.29 8.74
C ASN A 71 -29.15 -19.07 7.97
N HIS A 72 -30.05 -18.14 7.58
CA HIS A 72 -29.62 -16.89 6.95
C HIS A 72 -28.75 -16.03 7.88
N ILE A 73 -29.07 -15.94 9.17
CA ILE A 73 -28.24 -15.22 10.16
C ILE A 73 -26.84 -15.83 10.22
N ASP A 74 -26.74 -17.15 10.27
CA ASP A 74 -25.47 -17.87 10.34
C ASP A 74 -24.65 -17.65 9.05
N ASP A 75 -25.29 -17.70 7.87
CA ASP A 75 -24.65 -17.40 6.58
C ASP A 75 -24.15 -15.95 6.53
N TYR A 76 -24.97 -14.99 6.94
CA TYR A 76 -24.58 -13.57 6.98
C TYR A 76 -23.43 -13.33 7.96
N SER A 77 -23.41 -14.00 9.11
CA SER A 77 -22.32 -13.90 10.07
C SER A 77 -21.01 -14.42 9.50
N SER A 78 -21.05 -15.53 8.76
CA SER A 78 -19.88 -16.07 8.05
C SER A 78 -19.35 -15.09 7.00
N ILE A 79 -20.25 -14.49 6.21
CA ILE A 79 -19.89 -13.49 5.21
C ILE A 79 -19.30 -12.25 5.88
N GLU A 80 -19.90 -11.75 6.96
CA GLU A 80 -19.40 -10.59 7.70
C GLU A 80 -17.98 -10.83 8.22
N ALA A 81 -17.71 -12.02 8.78
CA ALA A 81 -16.37 -12.38 9.22
C ALA A 81 -15.36 -12.38 8.06
N GLN A 82 -15.76 -12.84 6.87
CA GLN A 82 -14.92 -12.83 5.68
C GLN A 82 -14.65 -11.40 5.17
N VAL A 83 -15.67 -10.54 5.15
CA VAL A 83 -15.54 -9.12 4.77
C VAL A 83 -14.54 -8.42 5.69
N ARG A 84 -14.67 -8.60 7.01
CA ARG A 84 -13.72 -8.00 7.97
C ARG A 84 -12.27 -8.44 7.74
N ARG A 85 -12.04 -9.72 7.40
CA ARG A 85 -10.69 -10.21 7.05
C ARG A 85 -10.18 -9.55 5.77
N ASN A 86 -11.01 -9.45 4.74
CA ASN A 86 -10.66 -8.82 3.48
C ASN A 86 -10.37 -7.31 3.65
N GLU A 87 -11.15 -6.59 4.44
CA GLU A 87 -10.92 -5.18 4.76
C GLU A 87 -9.59 -4.98 5.48
N SER A 88 -9.26 -5.86 6.44
CA SER A 88 -7.96 -5.82 7.11
C SER A 88 -6.80 -6.08 6.14
N ALA A 89 -6.92 -7.08 5.27
CA ALA A 89 -5.92 -7.38 4.26
C ALA A 89 -5.73 -6.21 3.27
N LEU A 90 -6.83 -5.59 2.84
CA LEU A 90 -6.81 -4.41 1.97
C LEU A 90 -6.15 -3.21 2.66
N GLY A 91 -6.44 -3.00 3.95
CA GLY A 91 -5.78 -1.98 4.76
C GLY A 91 -4.27 -2.17 4.82
N ASN A 92 -3.80 -3.41 5.02
CA ASN A 92 -2.37 -3.72 5.02
C ASN A 92 -1.72 -3.48 3.65
N LEU A 93 -2.38 -3.89 2.56
CA LEU A 93 -1.90 -3.62 1.21
C LEU A 93 -1.85 -2.12 0.91
N HIS A 94 -2.84 -1.35 1.37
CA HIS A 94 -2.84 0.10 1.22
C HIS A 94 -1.65 0.74 1.93
N LEU A 95 -1.35 0.34 3.18
CA LEU A 95 -0.18 0.82 3.91
C LEU A 95 1.13 0.45 3.18
N SER A 96 1.24 -0.78 2.67
CA SER A 96 2.41 -1.21 1.89
C SER A 96 2.60 -0.39 0.61
N LEU A 97 1.51 -0.05 -0.08
CA LEU A 97 1.53 0.81 -1.26
C LEU A 97 2.03 2.22 -0.90
N GLN A 98 1.52 2.81 0.19
CA GLN A 98 1.95 4.14 0.64
C GLN A 98 3.44 4.17 0.99
N LEU A 99 3.94 3.15 1.70
CA LEU A 99 5.38 3.02 2.00
C LEU A 99 6.21 2.89 0.71
N THR A 100 5.74 2.10 -0.25
CA THR A 100 6.41 1.94 -1.54
C THR A 100 6.46 3.25 -2.31
N LYS A 101 5.36 4.02 -2.30
CA LYS A 101 5.30 5.35 -2.91
C LYS A 101 6.33 6.31 -2.30
N ILE A 102 6.42 6.38 -0.97
CA ILE A 102 7.41 7.20 -0.27
C ILE A 102 8.83 6.79 -0.64
N ASN A 103 9.11 5.48 -0.71
CA ASN A 103 10.42 4.97 -1.11
C ASN A 103 10.79 5.36 -2.54
N ILE A 104 9.82 5.32 -3.47
CA ILE A 104 10.03 5.77 -4.86
C ILE A 104 10.31 7.28 -4.90
N GLU A 105 9.54 8.09 -4.18
CA GLU A 105 9.77 9.55 -4.10
C GLU A 105 11.16 9.86 -3.53
N MET A 106 11.59 9.14 -2.50
CA MET A 106 12.93 9.27 -1.91
C MET A 106 14.03 8.89 -2.92
N ALA A 107 13.88 7.76 -3.61
CA ALA A 107 14.81 7.33 -4.64
C ALA A 107 14.90 8.35 -5.79
N ASN A 108 13.77 8.94 -6.20
CA ASN A 108 13.73 9.99 -7.20
C ASN A 108 14.48 11.25 -6.76
N ASN A 109 14.31 11.68 -5.51
CA ASN A 109 15.04 12.82 -4.96
C ASN A 109 16.56 12.56 -4.92
N HIS A 110 16.96 11.34 -4.55
CA HIS A 110 18.36 10.92 -4.62
C HIS A 110 18.90 10.94 -6.05
N LEU A 111 18.14 10.44 -7.03
CA LEU A 111 18.51 10.47 -8.44
C LEU A 111 18.75 11.89 -8.93
N VAL A 112 17.83 12.82 -8.63
CA VAL A 112 17.99 14.24 -8.96
C VAL A 112 19.27 14.81 -8.32
N GLY A 113 19.56 14.45 -7.07
CA GLY A 113 20.81 14.85 -6.40
C GLY A 113 22.05 14.35 -7.14
N CYS A 114 22.04 13.09 -7.58
CA CYS A 114 23.12 12.50 -8.38
C CYS A 114 23.28 13.19 -9.74
N GLU A 115 22.19 13.51 -10.44
CA GLU A 115 22.24 14.25 -11.72
C GLU A 115 22.93 15.61 -11.57
N HIS A 116 22.60 16.36 -10.51
CA HIS A 116 23.26 17.63 -10.22
C HIS A 116 24.76 17.46 -9.94
N GLN A 117 25.15 16.38 -9.24
CA GLN A 117 26.56 16.08 -8.99
C GLN A 117 27.31 15.71 -10.27
N ILE A 118 26.71 14.87 -11.13
CA ILE A 118 27.26 14.50 -12.43
C ILE A 118 27.46 15.75 -13.30
N LYS A 119 26.47 16.65 -13.33
CA LYS A 119 26.58 17.90 -14.09
C LYS A 119 27.76 18.76 -13.62
N ARG A 120 27.92 18.96 -12.30
CA ARG A 120 29.07 19.68 -11.73
C ARG A 120 30.40 19.02 -12.05
N LEU A 121 30.46 17.69 -12.00
CA LEU A 121 31.67 16.94 -12.35
C LEU A 121 32.01 17.11 -13.83
N SER A 122 31.01 17.08 -14.72
CA SER A 122 31.19 17.34 -16.15
C SER A 122 31.77 18.73 -16.41
N GLU A 123 31.18 19.77 -15.79
CA GLU A 123 31.68 21.15 -15.91
C GLU A 123 33.13 21.26 -15.41
N ASN A 124 33.48 20.58 -14.31
CA ASN A 124 34.86 20.55 -13.81
C ASN A 124 35.82 19.83 -14.77
N ILE A 125 35.38 18.77 -15.44
CA ILE A 125 36.18 18.06 -16.45
C ILE A 125 36.46 18.99 -17.63
N ASP A 126 35.45 19.71 -18.13
CA ASP A 126 35.60 20.66 -19.23
C ASP A 126 36.60 21.78 -18.89
N ILE A 127 36.53 22.32 -17.67
CA ILE A 127 37.49 23.32 -17.18
C ILE A 127 38.90 22.74 -17.11
N LEU A 128 39.04 21.51 -16.61
CA LEU A 128 40.34 20.87 -16.49
C LEU A 128 40.95 20.57 -17.86
N ASP A 129 40.15 20.13 -18.82
CA ASP A 129 40.58 19.86 -20.19
C ASP A 129 41.08 21.14 -20.89
N TYR A 130 40.35 22.25 -20.72
CA TYR A 130 40.81 23.57 -21.18
C TYR A 130 42.18 23.95 -20.60
N LYS A 131 42.37 23.78 -19.28
CA LYS A 131 43.65 24.08 -18.62
C LYS A 131 44.78 23.18 -19.13
N ILE A 132 44.51 21.90 -19.38
CA ILE A 132 45.49 20.98 -19.97
C ILE A 132 45.88 21.42 -21.39
N HIS A 133 44.92 21.88 -22.19
CA HIS A 133 45.19 22.41 -23.52
C HIS A 133 46.07 23.67 -23.46
N GLU A 134 45.78 24.60 -22.55
CA GLU A 134 46.61 25.79 -22.31
C GLU A 134 48.03 25.41 -21.83
N ALA A 135 48.13 24.43 -20.94
CA ALA A 135 49.41 23.88 -20.47
C ALA A 135 50.27 23.35 -21.63
N LYS A 136 49.66 22.56 -22.52
CA LYS A 136 50.33 22.00 -23.69
C LYS A 136 50.81 23.10 -24.65
N ALA A 137 49.97 24.12 -24.87
CA ALA A 137 50.35 25.26 -25.70
C ALA A 137 51.55 26.01 -25.09
N LEU A 138 51.49 26.36 -23.80
CA LEU A 138 52.61 27.00 -23.09
C LEU A 138 53.88 26.14 -23.12
N ALA A 139 53.78 24.83 -22.88
CA ALA A 139 54.90 23.92 -22.95
C ALA A 139 55.54 23.89 -24.35
N SER A 140 54.73 23.89 -25.41
CA SER A 140 55.23 23.96 -26.79
C SER A 140 55.94 25.29 -27.09
N THR A 141 55.39 26.42 -26.61
CA THR A 141 56.04 27.74 -26.73
C THR A 141 57.36 27.79 -25.97
N ILE A 142 57.41 27.27 -24.75
CA ILE A 142 58.65 27.17 -23.97
C ILE A 142 59.66 26.30 -24.70
N GLN A 143 59.27 25.15 -25.23
CA GLN A 143 60.16 24.26 -25.97
C GLN A 143 60.72 24.92 -27.23
N SER A 144 59.91 25.69 -27.99
CA SER A 144 60.36 26.46 -29.14
C SER A 144 61.34 27.57 -28.74
N ASN A 145 60.99 28.37 -27.73
CA ASN A 145 61.83 29.47 -27.25
C ASN A 145 63.16 28.97 -26.65
N LEU A 146 63.16 27.80 -26.02
CA LEU A 146 64.40 27.17 -25.53
C LEU A 146 65.33 26.76 -26.66
N PHE A 147 64.77 26.31 -27.79
CA PHE A 147 65.56 25.97 -28.98
C PHE A 147 66.19 27.23 -29.60
N GLU A 148 65.44 28.33 -29.66
CA GLU A 148 65.94 29.65 -30.09
C GLU A 148 67.01 30.21 -29.13
N LEU A 149 66.76 30.15 -27.82
CA LEU A 149 67.71 30.59 -26.79
C LEU A 149 68.97 29.72 -26.75
N TYR A 150 68.90 28.42 -27.01
CA TYR A 150 70.08 27.54 -27.12
C TYR A 150 70.94 27.91 -28.34
N ASN A 151 70.31 28.31 -29.45
CA ASN A 151 71.02 28.83 -30.63
C ASN A 151 71.60 30.23 -30.43
N ASP A 152 70.98 31.09 -29.60
CA ASP A 152 71.51 32.42 -29.26
C ASP A 152 72.56 32.40 -28.14
N THR A 153 72.51 31.42 -27.22
CA THR A 153 73.49 31.27 -26.12
C THR A 153 74.81 30.62 -26.54
N SER A 154 74.95 30.13 -27.77
CA SER A 154 76.27 29.92 -28.34
C SER A 154 77.04 31.23 -28.53
N ASN A 155 76.38 32.39 -28.37
CA ASN A 155 77.02 33.70 -28.52
C ASN A 155 77.12 34.58 -27.27
N HIS A 156 76.31 34.51 -26.20
CA HIS A 156 76.49 35.41 -25.03
C HIS A 156 76.01 34.87 -23.65
N ASP A 157 76.67 35.37 -22.60
CA ASP A 157 76.78 34.99 -21.17
C ASP A 157 75.57 34.43 -20.38
N ALA A 158 75.91 33.53 -19.44
CA ALA A 158 75.05 32.69 -18.61
C ALA A 158 74.14 33.39 -17.57
N THR A 159 74.27 34.69 -17.34
CA THR A 159 73.52 35.40 -16.28
C THR A 159 72.09 35.78 -16.67
N LYS A 160 71.76 35.88 -17.97
CA LYS A 160 70.37 36.14 -18.43
C LYS A 160 69.48 34.90 -18.47
N ASN A 161 70.04 33.69 -18.52
CA ASN A 161 69.24 32.46 -18.56
C ASN A 161 68.48 32.21 -17.24
N LEU A 162 69.05 32.64 -16.12
CA LEU A 162 68.47 32.43 -14.79
C LEU A 162 67.16 33.22 -14.59
N SER A 163 67.09 34.47 -15.07
CA SER A 163 65.87 35.28 -14.95
C SER A 163 64.73 34.75 -15.83
N PHE A 164 65.04 34.15 -16.99
CA PHE A 164 64.06 33.50 -17.85
C PHE A 164 63.41 32.30 -17.17
N TRP A 165 64.21 31.39 -16.59
CA TRP A 165 63.68 30.23 -15.86
C TRP A 165 62.89 30.62 -14.62
N PHE A 166 63.32 31.65 -13.87
CA PHE A 166 62.55 32.17 -12.74
C PHE A 166 61.21 32.78 -13.15
N ASN A 167 61.14 33.46 -14.30
CA ASN A 167 59.89 34.01 -14.81
C ASN A 167 58.93 32.90 -15.28
N ILE A 168 59.43 31.84 -15.91
CA ILE A 168 58.63 30.66 -16.26
C ILE A 168 58.13 29.94 -15.00
N LEU A 169 59.00 29.73 -14.01
CA LEU A 169 58.64 29.10 -12.75
C LEU A 169 57.60 29.94 -11.98
N GLY A 170 57.72 31.27 -12.02
CA GLY A 170 56.75 32.20 -11.44
C GLY A 170 55.40 32.13 -12.14
N ALA A 171 55.37 32.14 -13.47
CA ALA A 171 54.14 32.00 -14.25
C ALA A 171 53.44 30.66 -13.94
N LEU A 172 54.19 29.54 -13.97
CA LEU A 172 53.67 28.22 -13.61
C LEU A 172 53.17 28.17 -12.16
N GLY A 173 53.89 28.77 -11.21
CA GLY A 173 53.46 28.85 -9.81
C GLY A 173 52.18 29.64 -9.62
N THR A 174 52.00 30.75 -10.36
CA THR A 174 50.75 31.53 -10.28
C THR A 174 49.54 30.79 -10.87
N VAL A 175 49.73 30.02 -11.93
CA VAL A 175 48.63 29.31 -12.62
C VAL A 175 48.27 28.00 -11.92
N TYR A 176 49.24 27.25 -11.41
CA TYR A 176 49.03 25.90 -10.86
C TYR A 176 49.04 25.84 -9.33
N CYS A 177 49.94 26.58 -8.66
CA CYS A 177 50.08 26.46 -7.21
C CYS A 177 48.97 27.22 -6.46
N GLN A 178 48.29 28.19 -7.07
CA GLN A 178 47.18 28.90 -6.40
C GLN A 178 45.99 28.00 -6.01
N THR A 179 45.80 26.86 -6.69
CA THR A 179 44.73 25.91 -6.37
C THR A 179 45.13 24.84 -5.35
N LEU A 180 46.42 24.75 -4.98
CA LEU A 180 46.92 23.78 -4.00
C LEU A 180 46.96 24.38 -2.58
N PRO A 181 46.74 23.58 -1.51
CA PRO A 181 46.94 24.02 -0.12
C PRO A 181 48.39 24.46 0.11
N ILE A 182 48.63 25.45 0.99
CA ILE A 182 49.96 26.07 1.21
C ILE A 182 51.08 25.05 1.46
N LYS A 183 50.79 23.89 2.07
CA LYS A 183 51.76 22.82 2.34
C LYS A 183 52.28 22.10 1.08
N HIS A 184 51.57 22.23 -0.05
CA HIS A 184 51.85 21.54 -1.33
C HIS A 184 52.15 22.51 -2.48
N ARG A 185 52.28 23.81 -2.19
CA ARG A 185 52.77 24.84 -3.11
C ARG A 185 54.29 24.91 -3.06
#